data_AF-A0AAV0VB35-F1
#
_entry.id   AF-A0AAV0VB35-F1
#
_cell.length_a   1.000
_cell.length_b   1.000
_cell.length_c   1.000
_cell.angle_alpha   90.00
_cell.angle_beta   90.00
_cell.angle_gamma   90.00
#
_symmetry.space_group_name_H-M   'P 1'
#
loop_
_entity.id
_entity.type
_entity.pdbx_description
1 polymer ?
#
loop_
_entity_poly.entity_id
_entity_poly.type
_entity_poly.pdbx_seq_one_letter_code
_entity_poly.pdbx_strand_id
1 'polypeptide(L)'
;MEEKPVNKETAKAQFRSSRLSWSNQAEHKLKQELSDIAIAKCHSVAEKFAKCAKANGLMVVFKCQDHNKALNACLHQHTNDEQFEIYRQKREKSMTEEEKSRYM
;
A
#
# COMPACT_ATOMS: atom_id res chain seq x y z
N MET A 1 26.04 28.59 -17.80
CA MET A 1 24.93 27.71 -17.42
C MET A 1 23.97 27.71 -18.59
N GLU A 2 23.99 26.69 -19.43
CA GLU A 2 23.10 26.59 -20.60
C GLU A 2 21.78 25.94 -20.18
N GLU A 3 20.73 26.73 -20.08
CA GLU A 3 19.35 26.23 -19.99
C GLU A 3 18.94 25.70 -21.37
N LYS A 4 18.97 24.37 -21.55
CA LYS A 4 18.47 23.74 -22.78
C LYS A 4 16.94 23.89 -22.87
N PRO A 5 16.39 24.25 -24.04
CA PRO A 5 14.96 24.46 -24.20
C PRO A 5 14.22 23.12 -24.08
N VAL A 6 13.29 23.03 -23.12
CA VAL A 6 12.41 21.87 -22.99
C VAL A 6 11.51 21.82 -24.24
N ASN A 7 11.75 20.85 -25.13
CA ASN A 7 10.92 20.63 -26.29
C ASN A 7 9.47 20.36 -25.81
N LYS A 8 8.51 21.07 -26.42
CA LYS A 8 7.08 21.05 -26.08
C LYS A 8 6.49 19.63 -26.08
N GLU A 9 7.05 18.72 -26.87
CA GLU A 9 6.67 17.31 -26.89
C GLU A 9 7.17 16.56 -25.66
N THR A 10 8.39 16.81 -25.19
CA THR A 10 8.93 16.23 -23.95
C THR A 10 8.20 16.72 -22.71
N ALA A 11 7.83 18.01 -22.67
CA ALA A 11 7.00 18.56 -21.58
C ALA A 11 5.60 17.92 -21.56
N LYS A 12 4.98 17.72 -22.74
CA LYS A 12 3.68 17.05 -22.85
C LYS A 12 3.77 15.56 -22.51
N ALA A 13 4.85 14.88 -22.86
CA ALA A 13 5.09 13.49 -22.51
C ALA A 13 5.28 13.32 -21.00
N GLN A 14 6.05 14.20 -20.35
CA GLN A 14 6.19 14.24 -18.89
C GLN A 14 4.85 14.54 -18.20
N PHE A 15 4.05 15.48 -18.73
CA PHE A 15 2.74 15.80 -18.16
C PHE A 15 1.69 14.69 -18.38
N ARG A 16 1.80 13.93 -19.48
CA ARG A 16 0.97 12.73 -19.73
C ARG A 16 1.43 11.56 -18.86
N SER A 17 2.74 11.38 -18.68
CA SER A 17 3.33 10.42 -17.75
C SER A 17 2.97 10.72 -16.30
N SER A 18 2.91 11.99 -15.92
CA SER A 18 2.46 12.39 -14.58
C SER A 18 0.94 12.26 -14.39
N ARG A 19 0.14 12.30 -15.46
CA ARG A 19 -1.29 11.89 -15.43
C ARG A 19 -1.51 10.38 -15.48
N LEU A 20 -0.54 9.64 -16.00
CA LEU A 20 -0.42 8.18 -15.83
C LEU A 20 0.09 7.82 -14.43
N SER A 21 0.28 8.82 -13.55
CA SER A 21 0.20 8.64 -12.09
C SER A 21 -0.94 7.68 -11.82
N TRP A 22 -0.61 6.61 -11.09
CA TRP A 22 -1.51 5.52 -10.76
C TRP A 22 -2.92 6.05 -10.51
N SER A 23 -3.90 5.52 -11.26
CA SER A 23 -5.29 5.89 -11.01
C SER A 23 -5.63 5.68 -9.52
N ASN A 24 -6.52 6.49 -8.95
CA ASN A 24 -6.96 6.31 -7.56
C ASN A 24 -7.37 4.86 -7.26
N GLN A 25 -7.93 4.17 -8.26
CA GLN A 25 -8.27 2.75 -8.18
C GLN A 25 -7.04 1.85 -8.06
N ALA A 26 -6.00 2.10 -8.85
CA ALA A 26 -4.75 1.35 -8.77
C ALA A 26 -4.09 1.58 -7.40
N GLU A 27 -4.04 2.82 -6.91
CA GLU A 27 -3.46 3.12 -5.59
C GLU A 27 -4.24 2.43 -4.47
N HIS A 28 -5.58 2.46 -4.55
CA HIS A 28 -6.42 1.76 -3.59
C HIS A 28 -6.15 0.25 -3.60
N LYS A 29 -5.95 -0.34 -4.78
CA LYS A 29 -5.61 -1.75 -4.92
C LYS A 29 -4.27 -2.08 -4.26
N LEU A 30 -3.23 -1.26 -4.43
CA LEU A 30 -1.96 -1.46 -3.72
C LEU A 30 -2.12 -1.35 -2.21
N LYS A 31 -2.89 -0.37 -1.73
CA LYS A 31 -3.15 -0.21 -0.30
C LYS A 31 -3.85 -1.45 0.27
N GLN A 32 -4.77 -2.03 -0.49
CA GLN A 32 -5.42 -3.28 -0.12
C GLN A 32 -4.44 -4.46 -0.09
N GLU A 33 -3.63 -4.65 -1.15
CA GLU A 33 -2.60 -5.70 -1.19
C GLU A 33 -1.59 -5.57 -0.03
N LEU A 34 -1.13 -4.35 0.26
CA LEU A 34 -0.25 -4.09 1.39
C LEU A 34 -0.92 -4.38 2.74
N SER A 35 -2.20 -4.04 2.87
CA SER A 35 -2.99 -4.32 4.07
C SER A 35 -3.14 -5.83 4.30
N ASP A 36 -3.39 -6.62 3.25
CA ASP A 36 -3.48 -8.07 3.35
C ASP A 36 -2.15 -8.69 3.79
N ILE A 37 -1.03 -8.21 3.24
CA ILE A 37 0.32 -8.61 3.66
C ILE A 37 0.56 -8.24 5.13
N ALA A 38 0.15 -7.05 5.57
CA ALA A 38 0.29 -6.61 6.94
C ALA A 38 -0.54 -7.46 7.91
N ILE A 39 -1.78 -7.80 7.54
CA ILE A 39 -2.64 -8.70 8.33
C ILE A 39 -1.99 -10.07 8.48
N ALA A 40 -1.42 -10.63 7.40
CA ALA A 40 -0.71 -11.90 7.45
C ALA A 40 0.51 -11.85 8.39
N LYS A 41 1.30 -10.77 8.36
CA LYS A 41 2.44 -10.56 9.30
C LYS A 41 1.99 -10.39 10.74
N CYS A 42 0.86 -9.73 10.96
CA CYS A 42 0.28 -9.46 12.28
C CYS A 42 -0.66 -10.57 12.77
N HIS A 43 -0.65 -11.76 12.15
CA HIS A 43 -1.62 -12.83 12.39
C HIS A 43 -1.82 -13.16 13.87
N SER A 44 -0.73 -13.30 14.64
CA SER A 44 -0.82 -13.65 16.07
C SER A 44 -1.54 -12.59 16.92
N VAL A 45 -1.40 -11.31 16.57
CA VAL A 45 -2.08 -10.20 17.26
C VAL A 45 -3.50 -10.04 16.74
N ALA A 46 -3.70 -10.21 15.44
CA ALA A 46 -5.03 -10.23 14.81
C ALA A 46 -5.91 -11.34 15.38
N GLU A 47 -5.35 -12.53 15.62
CA GLU A 47 -6.06 -13.66 16.23
C GLU A 47 -6.52 -13.34 17.66
N LYS A 48 -5.68 -12.67 18.46
CA LYS A 48 -6.07 -12.23 19.82
C LYS A 48 -7.23 -11.25 19.79
N PHE A 49 -7.17 -10.27 18.88
CA PHE A 49 -8.28 -9.33 18.68
C PHE A 49 -9.54 -10.06 18.22
N ALA A 50 -9.45 -10.97 17.24
CA ALA A 50 -10.57 -11.75 16.73
C ALA A 50 -11.22 -12.62 17.81
N LYS A 51 -10.41 -13.28 18.66
CA LYS A 51 -10.90 -14.06 19.82
C LYS A 51 -11.68 -13.17 20.79
N CYS A 52 -11.15 -11.99 21.13
CA CYS A 52 -11.86 -11.05 22.00
C CYS A 52 -13.15 -10.53 21.36
N ALA A 53 -13.11 -10.15 20.08
CA ALA A 53 -14.26 -9.64 19.34
C ALA A 53 -15.38 -10.68 19.27
N LYS A 54 -15.03 -11.95 19.00
CA LYS A 54 -15.99 -13.06 18.98
C LYS A 54 -16.65 -13.27 20.35
N ALA A 55 -15.92 -13.11 21.45
CA ALA A 55 -16.44 -13.29 22.80
C ALA A 55 -17.33 -12.12 23.28
N ASN A 56 -17.07 -10.89 22.82
CA ASN A 56 -17.74 -9.69 23.33
C ASN A 56 -18.78 -9.08 22.36
N GLY A 57 -18.83 -9.53 21.11
CA GLY A 57 -19.80 -9.08 20.12
C GLY A 57 -19.82 -7.55 19.99
N LEU A 58 -21.00 -6.95 20.21
CA LEU A 58 -21.20 -5.50 20.13
C LEU A 58 -20.35 -4.70 21.14
N MET A 59 -19.91 -5.33 22.25
CA MET A 59 -19.09 -4.69 23.28
C MET A 59 -17.59 -4.65 22.92
N VAL A 60 -17.19 -5.09 21.72
CA VAL A 60 -15.79 -5.17 21.25
C VAL A 60 -15.03 -3.84 21.40
N VAL A 61 -15.68 -2.71 21.12
CA VAL A 61 -15.05 -1.38 21.14
C VAL A 61 -14.56 -1.02 22.55
N PHE A 62 -15.32 -1.44 23.57
CA PHE A 62 -14.99 -1.18 24.97
C PHE A 62 -14.12 -2.28 25.58
N LYS A 63 -14.44 -3.55 25.30
CA LYS A 63 -13.82 -4.71 25.96
C LYS A 63 -12.52 -5.17 25.30
N CYS A 64 -12.31 -4.86 24.03
CA CYS A 64 -11.16 -5.30 23.26
C CYS A 64 -10.24 -4.13 22.86
N GLN A 65 -10.33 -2.99 23.55
CA GLN A 65 -9.58 -1.78 23.20
C GLN A 65 -8.06 -2.04 23.18
N ASP A 66 -7.53 -2.81 24.13
CA ASP A 66 -6.09 -3.08 24.20
C ASP A 66 -5.62 -4.02 23.09
N HIS A 67 -6.43 -5.03 22.74
CA HIS A 67 -6.15 -5.89 21.58
C HIS A 67 -6.23 -5.10 20.27
N ASN A 68 -7.18 -4.17 20.16
CA ASN A 68 -7.29 -3.28 19.00
C ASN A 68 -6.07 -2.35 18.88
N LYS A 69 -5.63 -1.75 19.99
CA LYS A 69 -4.40 -0.93 20.03
C LYS A 69 -3.17 -1.75 19.60
N ALA A 70 -3.03 -2.97 20.12
CA ALA A 70 -1.92 -3.84 19.76
C ALA A 70 -1.95 -4.22 18.27
N LEU A 71 -3.13 -4.54 17.73
CA LEU A 71 -3.31 -4.85 16.31
C LEU A 71 -2.96 -3.63 15.44
N ASN A 72 -3.49 -2.46 15.77
CA ASN A 72 -3.21 -1.22 15.02
C ASN A 72 -1.73 -0.84 15.09
N ALA A 73 -1.07 -1.00 16.24
CA ALA A 73 0.35 -0.76 16.37
C ALA A 73 1.17 -1.69 15.45
N CYS A 74 0.79 -2.97 15.32
CA CYS A 74 1.43 -3.90 14.40
C CYS A 74 1.18 -3.51 12.94
N LEU A 75 -0.09 -3.25 12.57
CA LEU A 75 -0.45 -2.88 11.20
C LEU A 75 0.27 -1.60 10.74
N HIS A 76 0.39 -0.60 11.62
CA HIS A 76 1.05 0.67 11.32
C HIS A 76 2.54 0.51 10.99
N GLN A 77 3.22 -0.53 11.50
CA GLN A 77 4.61 -0.82 11.13
C GLN A 77 4.76 -1.24 9.66
N HIS A 78 3.67 -1.68 9.02
CA HIS A 78 3.68 -2.25 7.67
C HIS A 78 2.87 -1.44 6.66
N THR A 79 1.98 -0.56 7.12
CA THR A 79 1.03 0.19 6.28
C THR A 79 1.22 1.71 6.35
N ASN A 80 2.32 2.18 6.93
CA ASN A 80 2.67 3.60 6.91
C ASN A 80 3.11 4.07 5.51
N ASP A 81 3.19 5.39 5.33
CA ASP A 81 3.48 6.02 4.04
C ASP A 81 4.83 5.59 3.44
N GLU A 82 5.85 5.40 4.28
CA GLU A 82 7.17 4.92 3.84
C GLU A 82 7.07 3.49 3.28
N GLN A 83 6.40 2.58 4.00
CA GLN A 83 6.19 1.22 3.54
C GLN A 83 5.33 1.15 2.28
N PHE A 84 4.33 2.04 2.17
CA PHE A 84 3.50 2.14 0.98
C PHE A 84 4.31 2.58 -0.25
N GLU A 85 5.20 3.57 -0.10
CA GLU A 85 6.03 4.05 -1.20
C GLU A 85 7.05 2.98 -1.64
N ILE A 86 7.69 2.29 -0.68
CA ILE A 86 8.56 1.15 -0.98
C ILE A 86 7.81 0.05 -1.74
N TYR A 87 6.59 -0.27 -1.30
CA TYR A 87 5.75 -1.29 -1.94
C TYR A 87 5.32 -0.88 -3.35
N ARG A 88 4.91 0.40 -3.53
CA ARG A 88 4.55 0.97 -4.84
C ARG A 88 5.71 0.82 -5.83
N GLN A 89 6.90 1.27 -5.46
CA GLN A 89 8.09 1.20 -6.33
C GLN A 89 8.47 -0.25 -6.66
N LYS A 90 8.36 -1.16 -5.68
CA LYS A 90 8.60 -2.58 -5.92
C LYS A 90 7.60 -3.15 -6.93
N ARG A 91 6.31 -2.79 -6.81
CA ARG A 91 5.28 -3.32 -7.71
C ARG A 91 5.44 -2.76 -9.12
N GLU A 92 5.76 -1.49 -9.27
CA GLU A 92 6.07 -0.87 -10.55
C GLU A 92 7.23 -1.60 -11.27
N LYS A 93 8.35 -1.87 -10.56
CA LYS A 93 9.47 -2.64 -11.11
C LYS A 93 9.03 -4.03 -11.58
N SER A 94 8.29 -4.76 -10.75
CA SER A 94 7.81 -6.11 -11.13
C SER A 94 6.90 -6.10 -12.37
N MET A 95 6.05 -5.07 -12.53
CA MET A 95 5.22 -4.95 -13.72
C MET A 95 6.08 -4.71 -14.97
N THR A 96 7.11 -3.86 -14.90
CA THR A 96 8.02 -3.64 -16.04
C THR A 96 8.84 -4.88 -16.40
N GLU A 97 9.18 -5.73 -15.42
CA GLU A 97 9.89 -6.99 -15.64
C GLU A 97 8.97 -8.06 -16.23
N GLU A 98 7.74 -8.20 -15.73
CA GLU A 98 6.70 -9.07 -16.29
C GLU A 98 6.37 -8.70 -17.74
N GLU A 99 6.29 -7.41 -18.05
CA GLU A 99 6.10 -6.90 -19.42
C GLU A 99 7.29 -7.25 -20.32
N LYS A 100 8.53 -6.99 -19.88
CA LYS A 100 9.74 -7.34 -20.65
C LYS A 100 9.85 -8.84 -20.92
N SER A 101 9.55 -9.67 -19.93
CA SER A 101 9.57 -11.13 -20.04
C SER A 101 8.51 -11.67 -21.00
N ARG A 102 7.36 -10.98 -21.15
CA ARG A 102 6.32 -11.36 -22.11
C ARG A 102 6.70 -11.13 -23.58
N TYR A 103 7.64 -10.22 -23.84
CA TYR A 103 8.11 -9.87 -25.18
C TYR A 103 9.49 -10.49 -25.53
N MET A 104 10.07 -11.27 -24.61
CA MET A 104 11.27 -12.09 -24.82
C MET A 104 10.86 -13.55 -25.01
#